data_AF-A0A9P1BPK2-F1
#
_entry.id   AF-A0A9P1BPK2-F1
#
_cell.length_a   1.000
_cell.length_b   1.000
_cell.length_c   1.000
_cell.angle_alpha   90.00
_cell.angle_beta   90.00
_cell.angle_gamma   90.00
#
_symmetry.space_group_name_H-M   'P 1'
#
loop_
_entity.id
_entity.type
_entity.pdbx_description
1 polymer ?
#
loop_
_entity_poly.entity_id
_entity_poly.type
_entity_poly.pdbx_seq_one_letter_code
_entity_poly.pdbx_strand_id
1 'polypeptide(L)'
;MAEEIGPVTLQVEVPEGVGPGLNFNVSTPDGQVLQLTCPDGIFAGMMVSFSYFPVEERQEDSGTDGTYMHEDDRRRLEEGAAIAAARQEELNSIGVVMAVPPPPTGEFDGFSYPPATFAAGQNAIVTRSSGEESGCYILEVFLTALGPLYTVYLGQAEDGTYITKNCEESDLRPYPTA
;
A
#
# COMPACT_ATOMS: atom_id res chain seq x y z
N MET A 1 -5.68 -6.63 29.59
CA MET A 1 -5.03 -5.36 29.98
C MET A 1 -3.95 -5.17 28.93
N ALA A 2 -4.07 -4.18 28.04
CA ALA A 2 -3.03 -3.89 27.06
C ALA A 2 -1.92 -3.11 27.78
N GLU A 3 -0.69 -3.61 27.75
CA GLU A 3 0.47 -2.85 28.19
C GLU A 3 0.69 -1.68 27.22
N GLU A 4 0.81 -0.48 27.76
CA GLU A 4 1.02 0.74 27.00
C GLU A 4 2.49 0.75 26.54
N ILE A 5 2.76 0.27 25.32
CA ILE A 5 4.10 0.29 24.72
C ILE A 5 4.50 1.75 24.46
N GLY A 6 5.28 2.31 25.39
CA GLY A 6 5.84 3.65 25.27
C GLY A 6 6.93 3.75 24.19
N PRO A 7 7.28 4.97 23.74
CA PRO A 7 8.32 5.16 22.73
C PRO A 7 9.70 4.73 23.27
N VAL A 8 10.42 3.93 22.49
CA VAL A 8 11.78 3.46 22.78
C VAL A 8 12.77 4.25 21.94
N THR A 9 13.84 4.75 22.57
CA THR A 9 14.95 5.44 21.89
C THR A 9 15.99 4.45 21.39
N LEU A 10 16.25 4.42 20.09
CA LEU A 10 17.33 3.63 19.48
C LEU A 10 18.44 4.55 18.96
N GLN A 11 19.69 4.12 19.13
CA GLN A 11 20.85 4.74 18.50
C GLN A 11 21.34 3.85 17.35
N VAL A 12 21.49 4.44 16.17
CA VAL A 12 21.97 3.77 14.97
C VAL A 12 23.11 4.57 14.35
N GLU A 13 24.07 3.86 13.77
CA GLU A 13 25.14 4.46 12.99
C GLU A 13 24.65 4.75 11.56
N VAL A 14 24.93 5.94 11.06
CA VAL A 14 24.60 6.31 9.68
C VAL A 14 25.53 5.55 8.72
N PRO A 15 25.00 4.74 7.78
CA PRO A 15 25.84 3.94 6.89
C PRO A 15 26.66 4.81 5.92
N GLU A 16 27.78 4.25 5.44
CA GLU A 16 28.64 4.93 4.47
C GLU A 16 27.88 5.27 3.18
N GLY A 17 28.06 6.51 2.71
CA GLY A 17 27.36 7.04 1.53
C GLY A 17 26.06 7.80 1.83
N VAL A 18 25.61 7.84 3.08
CA VAL A 18 24.45 8.64 3.51
C VAL A 18 24.92 9.98 4.09
N GLY A 19 24.46 11.06 3.49
CA GLY A 19 24.75 12.44 3.88
C GLY A 19 23.51 13.16 4.40
N PRO A 20 23.66 14.43 4.85
CA PRO A 20 22.55 15.23 5.33
C PRO A 20 21.45 15.36 4.25
N GLY A 21 20.20 15.14 4.65
CA GLY A 21 19.04 15.17 3.77
C GLY A 21 18.77 13.87 2.99
N LEU A 22 19.66 12.87 3.06
CA LEU A 22 19.44 11.56 2.43
C LEU A 22 18.72 10.60 3.37
N ASN A 23 17.88 9.74 2.79
CA ASN A 23 17.14 8.71 3.52
C ASN A 23 17.95 7.42 3.63
N PHE A 24 17.85 6.74 4.77
CA PHE A 24 18.46 5.44 4.99
C PHE A 24 17.54 4.55 5.81
N ASN A 25 17.68 3.24 5.63
CA ASN A 25 16.86 2.25 6.31
C ASN A 25 17.60 1.69 7.52
N VAL A 26 16.88 1.58 8.64
CA VAL A 26 17.40 1.09 9.92
C VAL A 26 16.56 -0.08 10.36
N SER A 27 17.22 -1.24 10.52
CA SER A 27 16.62 -2.40 11.14
C SER A 27 16.65 -2.23 12.65
N THR A 28 15.48 -2.14 13.27
CA THR A 28 15.34 -2.18 14.72
C THR A 28 15.57 -3.61 15.23
N PRO A 29 15.98 -3.77 16.51
CA PRO A 29 16.10 -5.10 17.12
C PRO A 29 14.77 -5.87 17.19
N ASP A 30 13.66 -5.18 16.93
CA ASP A 30 12.27 -5.65 16.93
C ASP A 30 11.83 -6.17 15.55
N GLY A 31 12.74 -6.26 14.58
CA GLY A 31 12.47 -6.73 13.21
C GLY A 31 11.88 -5.68 12.27
N GLN A 32 11.50 -4.49 12.76
CA GLN A 32 10.97 -3.42 11.91
C GLN A 32 12.08 -2.71 11.13
N VAL A 33 11.79 -2.33 9.87
CA VAL A 33 12.64 -1.46 9.06
C VAL A 33 12.07 -0.04 9.07
N LEU A 34 12.78 0.91 9.68
CA LEU A 34 12.41 2.33 9.65
C LEU A 34 13.23 3.09 8.61
N GLN A 35 12.56 3.88 7.78
CA GLN A 35 13.20 4.83 6.88
C GLN A 35 13.41 6.16 7.61
N LEU A 36 14.67 6.52 7.87
CA LEU A 36 15.05 7.75 8.55
C LEU A 36 15.69 8.71 7.56
N THR A 37 15.46 10.01 7.75
CA THR A 37 16.17 11.06 7.03
C THR A 37 17.34 11.53 7.88
N CYS A 38 18.54 11.57 7.31
CA CYS A 38 19.72 12.05 8.01
C CYS A 38 19.60 13.57 8.26
N PRO A 39 19.61 14.03 9.51
CA PRO A 39 19.50 15.46 9.81
C PRO A 39 20.78 16.23 9.43
N ASP A 40 20.64 17.54 9.19
CA ASP A 40 21.76 18.41 8.86
C ASP A 40 22.88 18.36 9.90
N GLY A 41 24.12 18.19 9.44
CA GLY A 41 25.31 18.13 10.28
C GLY A 41 25.69 16.73 10.77
N ILE A 42 24.94 15.69 10.40
CA ILE A 42 25.29 14.28 10.63
C ILE A 42 25.78 13.65 9.32
N PHE A 43 26.88 12.90 9.41
CA PHE A 43 27.53 12.25 8.26
C PHE A 43 27.67 10.75 8.51
N ALA A 44 27.97 10.00 7.45
CA ALA A 44 28.35 8.59 7.52
C ALA A 44 29.33 8.30 8.68
N GLY A 45 29.04 7.27 9.47
CA GLY A 45 29.80 6.87 10.65
C GLY A 45 29.46 7.61 11.94
N MET A 46 28.53 8.58 11.92
CA MET A 46 28.05 9.25 13.14
C MET A 46 26.81 8.55 13.71
N MET A 47 26.67 8.57 15.03
CA MET A 47 25.54 8.00 15.75
C MET A 47 24.35 8.96 15.77
N VAL A 48 23.16 8.47 15.39
CA VAL A 48 21.90 9.21 15.48
C VAL A 48 20.92 8.49 16.39
N SER A 49 20.27 9.23 17.28
CA SER A 49 19.25 8.74 18.20
C SER A 49 17.85 9.09 17.69
N PHE A 50 16.96 8.12 17.61
CA PHE A 50 15.55 8.35 17.25
C PHE A 50 14.62 7.56 18.18
N SER A 51 13.40 8.05 18.37
CA SER A 51 12.37 7.37 19.16
C SER A 51 11.39 6.66 18.23
N TYR A 52 11.12 5.39 18.47
CA TYR A 52 10.13 4.61 17.74
C TYR A 52 9.22 3.86 18.71
N PHE A 53 8.03 3.49 18.27
CA PHE A 53 7.16 2.62 19.04
C PHE A 53 7.47 1.17 18.63
N PRO A 54 7.95 0.32 19.55
CA PRO A 54 8.11 -1.09 19.25
C PRO A 54 6.72 -1.66 18.93
N VAL A 55 6.65 -2.48 17.88
CA VAL A 55 5.44 -3.25 17.62
C VAL A 55 5.72 -4.56 18.31
N GLU A 56 4.90 -4.95 19.29
CA GLU A 56 4.94 -6.35 19.72
C GLU A 56 4.92 -7.19 18.45
N GLU A 57 5.91 -8.07 18.30
CA GLU A 57 5.98 -9.03 17.22
C GLU A 57 4.59 -9.62 17.08
N ARG A 58 3.78 -9.12 16.13
CA ARG A 58 2.81 -9.96 15.49
C ARG A 58 3.71 -10.95 14.83
N GLN A 59 3.91 -12.05 15.55
CA GLN A 59 4.60 -13.25 15.15
C GLN A 59 4.61 -13.20 13.65
N GLU A 60 5.77 -12.85 13.08
CA GLU A 60 5.94 -13.02 11.67
C GLU A 60 5.59 -14.48 11.51
N ASP A 61 4.38 -14.72 10.99
CA ASP A 61 4.14 -15.78 10.06
C ASP A 61 5.12 -15.46 8.91
N SER A 62 6.40 -15.68 9.20
CA SER A 62 7.34 -16.29 8.31
C SER A 62 6.52 -17.43 7.75
N GLY A 63 5.88 -17.16 6.61
CA GLY A 63 5.05 -18.07 5.85
C GLY A 63 5.94 -19.20 5.33
N THR A 64 6.45 -19.98 6.27
CA THR A 64 7.22 -21.20 6.12
C THR A 64 6.72 -22.21 7.15
N ASP A 65 5.41 -22.24 7.42
CA ASP A 65 4.72 -23.42 7.93
C ASP A 65 3.22 -23.33 7.58
N GLY A 66 2.84 -23.67 6.35
CA GLY A 66 1.41 -23.64 5.99
C GLY A 66 1.01 -23.98 4.56
N THR A 67 1.91 -23.96 3.58
CA THR A 67 1.60 -24.57 2.27
C THR A 67 1.99 -26.04 2.28
N TYR A 68 1.30 -26.83 3.09
CA TYR A 68 1.09 -28.23 2.72
C TYR A 68 0.20 -28.19 1.48
N MET A 69 0.80 -28.07 0.28
CA MET A 69 0.08 -28.32 -0.96
C MET A 69 -0.40 -29.77 -0.86
N HIS A 70 -1.71 -29.97 -0.68
CA HIS A 70 -2.27 -31.31 -0.61
C HIS A 70 -1.91 -32.03 -1.91
N GLU A 71 -1.69 -33.35 -1.87
CA GLU A 71 -1.22 -34.08 -3.05
C GLU A 71 -2.15 -33.90 -4.27
N ASP A 72 -3.44 -33.63 -4.02
CA ASP A 72 -4.44 -33.30 -5.04
C ASP A 72 -4.20 -31.93 -5.70
N ASP A 73 -3.82 -30.91 -4.94
CA ASP A 73 -3.50 -29.57 -5.47
C ASP A 73 -2.22 -29.60 -6.31
N ARG A 74 -1.21 -30.36 -5.87
CA ARG A 74 0.03 -30.56 -6.64
C ARG A 74 -0.27 -31.30 -7.95
N ARG A 75 -1.09 -32.35 -7.90
CA ARG A 75 -1.51 -33.09 -9.10
C ARG A 75 -2.26 -32.21 -10.09
N ARG A 76 -3.20 -31.38 -9.63
CA ARG A 76 -3.92 -30.44 -10.51
C ARG A 76 -3.01 -29.39 -11.13
N LEU A 77 -2.02 -28.92 -10.38
CA LEU A 77 -1.04 -27.97 -10.90
C LEU A 77 -0.17 -28.61 -12.00
N GLU A 78 0.31 -29.84 -11.77
CA GLU A 78 1.08 -30.60 -12.76
C GLU A 78 0.25 -30.94 -14.01
N GLU A 79 -1.01 -31.36 -13.84
CA GLU A 79 -1.94 -31.61 -14.95
C GLU A 79 -2.24 -30.32 -15.74
N GLY A 80 -2.50 -29.21 -15.05
CA GLY A 80 -2.69 -27.91 -15.67
C GLY A 80 -1.47 -27.42 -16.44
N ALA A 81 -0.27 -27.63 -15.88
CA ALA A 81 0.99 -27.32 -16.54
C ALA A 81 1.23 -28.20 -17.78
N ALA A 82 0.90 -29.49 -17.71
CA ALA A 82 1.00 -30.41 -18.85
C ALA A 82 0.03 -30.04 -19.98
N ILE A 83 -1.21 -29.67 -19.64
CA ILE A 83 -2.20 -29.18 -20.61
C ILE A 83 -1.74 -27.87 -21.25
N ALA A 84 -1.21 -26.94 -20.44
CA ALA A 84 -0.66 -25.68 -20.95
C ALA A 84 0.56 -25.91 -21.86
N ALA A 85 1.47 -26.80 -21.48
CA ALA A 85 2.63 -27.16 -22.29
C ALA A 85 2.23 -27.82 -23.62
N ALA A 86 1.31 -28.79 -23.59
CA ALA A 86 0.80 -29.44 -24.80
C ALA A 86 0.11 -28.43 -25.73
N ARG A 87 -0.68 -27.49 -25.17
CA ARG A 87 -1.32 -26.43 -25.95
C ARG A 87 -0.32 -25.43 -26.51
N GLN A 88 0.72 -25.07 -25.76
CA GLN A 88 1.79 -24.21 -26.23
C GLN A 88 2.59 -24.86 -27.37
N GLU A 89 2.82 -26.17 -27.29
CA GLU A 89 3.53 -26.94 -28.32
C GLU A 89 2.69 -27.11 -29.59
N GLU A 90 1.37 -27.34 -29.46
CA GLU A 90 0.41 -27.29 -30.56
C GLU A 90 0.41 -25.91 -31.23
N LEU A 91 0.28 -24.83 -30.45
CA LEU A 91 0.31 -23.44 -30.94
C LEU A 91 1.62 -23.12 -31.67
N ASN A 92 2.77 -23.54 -31.12
CA ASN A 92 4.07 -23.40 -31.77
C ASN A 92 4.14 -24.18 -33.09
N SER A 93 3.59 -25.39 -33.14
CA SER A 93 3.59 -26.25 -34.33
C SER A 93 2.72 -25.69 -35.46
N ILE A 94 1.60 -25.03 -35.13
CA ILE A 94 0.77 -24.31 -36.10
C ILE A 94 1.27 -22.88 -36.40
N GLY A 95 2.47 -22.52 -35.92
CA GLY A 95 3.11 -21.23 -36.17
C GLY A 95 2.46 -20.04 -35.44
N VAL A 96 1.58 -20.29 -34.48
CA VAL A 96 0.95 -19.27 -33.62
C VAL A 96 1.86 -19.03 -32.43
N VAL A 97 2.99 -18.38 -32.70
CA VAL A 97 3.78 -17.73 -31.63
C VAL A 97 3.06 -16.44 -31.31
N MET A 98 2.36 -16.38 -30.17
CA MET A 98 1.98 -15.08 -29.63
C MET A 98 3.28 -14.39 -29.21
N ALA A 99 3.89 -13.66 -30.14
CA ALA A 99 4.86 -12.65 -29.78
C ALA A 99 4.10 -11.66 -28.91
N VAL A 100 4.25 -11.78 -27.58
CA VAL A 100 3.85 -10.71 -26.67
C VAL A 100 4.65 -9.51 -27.17
N PRO A 101 4.01 -8.51 -27.80
CA PRO A 101 4.75 -7.34 -28.21
C PRO A 101 5.44 -6.80 -26.96
N PRO A 102 6.72 -6.39 -27.04
CA PRO A 102 7.36 -5.73 -25.91
C PRO A 102 6.43 -4.61 -25.43
N PRO A 103 6.22 -4.45 -24.11
CA PRO A 103 5.36 -3.38 -23.61
C PRO A 103 5.83 -2.09 -24.29
N PRO A 104 4.90 -1.29 -24.85
CA PRO A 104 5.28 -0.09 -25.57
C PRO A 104 6.16 0.77 -24.65
N THR A 105 7.42 0.95 -25.05
CA THR A 105 8.33 1.92 -24.42
C THR A 105 7.93 3.31 -24.91
N GLY A 106 6.75 3.74 -24.49
CA GLY A 106 6.25 5.10 -24.63
C GLY A 106 5.90 5.61 -23.25
N GLU A 107 6.31 6.85 -22.96
CA GLU A 107 5.70 7.63 -21.89
C GLU A 107 4.19 7.59 -22.10
N PHE A 108 3.43 7.23 -21.07
CA PHE A 108 1.98 7.04 -21.13
C PHE A 108 1.28 8.40 -21.19
N ASP A 109 1.58 9.14 -22.26
CA ASP A 109 1.18 10.52 -22.51
C ASP A 109 -0.18 10.51 -23.21
N GLY A 110 -1.25 10.58 -22.44
CA GLY A 110 -2.59 10.56 -23.02
C GLY A 110 -3.76 10.54 -22.04
N PHE A 111 -3.53 10.15 -20.79
CA PHE A 111 -4.58 10.23 -19.78
C PHE A 111 -4.42 11.52 -18.99
N SER A 112 -5.12 12.56 -19.45
CA SER A 112 -5.33 13.76 -18.66
C SER A 112 -6.36 13.42 -17.59
N TYR A 113 -5.93 13.43 -16.33
CA TYR A 113 -6.81 13.19 -15.20
C TYR A 113 -7.28 14.55 -14.64
N PRO A 114 -8.60 14.77 -14.50
CA PRO A 114 -9.08 15.98 -13.86
C PRO A 114 -8.55 16.06 -12.42
N PRO A 115 -8.12 17.24 -11.96
CA PRO A 115 -7.63 17.40 -10.60
C PRO A 115 -8.77 17.17 -9.60
N ALA A 116 -8.44 16.59 -8.45
CA ALA A 116 -9.38 16.40 -7.35
C ALA A 116 -9.68 17.74 -6.66
N THR A 117 -10.96 18.02 -6.39
CA THR A 117 -11.36 19.21 -5.62
C THR A 117 -11.05 19.07 -4.13
N PHE A 118 -11.09 17.85 -3.61
CA PHE A 118 -10.75 17.54 -2.22
C PHE A 118 -9.43 16.77 -2.11
N ALA A 119 -8.67 17.05 -1.05
CA ALA A 119 -7.41 16.36 -0.78
C ALA A 119 -7.58 15.20 0.22
N ALA A 120 -6.71 14.19 0.14
CA ALA A 120 -6.57 13.21 1.21
C ALA A 120 -6.21 13.94 2.52
N GLY A 121 -6.86 13.54 3.60
CA GLY A 121 -6.74 14.16 4.91
C GLY A 121 -7.70 15.33 5.18
N GLN A 122 -8.55 15.70 4.21
CA GLN A 122 -9.52 16.77 4.38
C GLN A 122 -10.84 16.24 4.99
N ASN A 123 -11.44 17.03 5.89
CA ASN A 123 -12.82 16.80 6.33
C ASN A 123 -13.82 17.27 5.27
N ALA A 124 -14.82 16.45 5.00
CA ALA A 124 -15.89 16.76 4.06
C ALA A 124 -17.24 16.26 4.61
N ILE A 125 -18.32 16.59 3.92
CA ILE A 125 -19.64 16.01 4.15
C ILE A 125 -19.93 15.12 2.96
N VAL A 126 -20.31 13.87 3.20
CA VAL A 126 -20.69 12.92 2.15
C VAL A 126 -22.17 12.61 2.22
N THR A 127 -22.81 12.56 1.05
CA THR A 127 -24.18 12.08 0.91
C THR A 127 -24.16 10.55 0.89
N ARG A 128 -24.80 9.91 1.86
CA ARG A 128 -24.94 8.45 1.92
C ARG A 128 -25.99 8.00 0.90
N SER A 129 -25.97 6.71 0.54
CA SER A 129 -26.99 6.12 -0.35
C SER A 129 -28.41 6.21 0.22
N SER A 130 -28.54 6.40 1.54
CA SER A 130 -29.81 6.71 2.21
C SER A 130 -30.30 8.14 2.00
N GLY A 131 -29.51 9.01 1.35
CA GLY A 131 -29.76 10.45 1.23
C GLY A 131 -29.38 11.26 2.48
N GLU A 132 -28.89 10.60 3.52
CA GLU A 132 -28.43 11.26 4.75
C GLU A 132 -27.03 11.86 4.54
N GLU A 133 -26.83 13.07 5.03
CA GLU A 133 -25.52 13.73 5.03
C GLU A 133 -24.75 13.36 6.30
N SER A 134 -23.49 12.96 6.14
CA SER A 134 -22.62 12.60 7.26
C SER A 134 -21.25 13.25 7.12
N GLY A 135 -20.69 13.71 8.24
CA GLY A 135 -19.32 14.18 8.29
C GLY A 135 -18.36 13.02 8.04
N CYS A 136 -17.40 13.22 7.15
CA CYS A 136 -16.42 12.20 6.79
C CYS A 136 -15.01 12.77 6.72
N TYR A 137 -14.04 11.87 6.76
CA TYR A 137 -12.63 12.18 6.57
C TYR A 137 -12.13 11.48 5.30
N ILE A 138 -11.51 12.22 4.39
CA ILE A 138 -11.02 11.66 3.13
C ILE A 138 -9.73 10.89 3.42
N LEU A 139 -9.74 9.58 3.18
CA LEU A 139 -8.58 8.71 3.34
C LEU A 139 -7.70 8.72 2.09
N GLU A 140 -8.32 8.52 0.93
CA GLU A 140 -7.61 8.35 -0.34
C GLU A 140 -8.35 9.01 -1.49
N VAL A 141 -7.59 9.44 -2.50
CA VAL A 141 -8.08 10.06 -3.73
C VAL A 141 -7.48 9.34 -4.92
N PHE A 142 -8.34 8.73 -5.74
CA PHE A 142 -7.95 8.03 -6.96
C PHE A 142 -8.35 8.88 -8.17
N LEU A 143 -7.36 9.39 -8.90
CA LEU A 143 -7.61 10.08 -10.15
C LEU A 143 -7.88 9.05 -11.25
N THR A 144 -9.11 9.01 -11.75
CA THR A 144 -9.51 8.10 -12.83
C THR A 144 -9.87 8.86 -14.09
N ALA A 145 -9.90 8.17 -15.23
CA ALA A 145 -10.33 8.77 -16.49
C ALA A 145 -11.80 9.27 -16.48
N LEU A 146 -12.62 8.79 -15.53
CA LEU A 146 -14.02 9.21 -15.36
C LEU A 146 -14.19 10.33 -14.32
N GLY A 147 -13.13 10.73 -13.64
CA GLY A 147 -13.16 11.69 -12.53
C GLY A 147 -12.45 11.17 -11.28
N PRO A 148 -12.23 12.05 -10.29
CA PRO A 148 -11.67 11.64 -9.01
C PRO A 148 -12.67 10.80 -8.22
N LEU A 149 -12.21 9.66 -7.71
CA LEU A 149 -12.91 8.82 -6.75
C LEU A 149 -12.28 8.98 -5.37
N TYR A 150 -13.14 8.98 -4.34
CA TYR A 150 -12.75 9.26 -2.97
C TYR A 150 -13.10 8.08 -2.07
N THR A 151 -12.11 7.61 -1.32
CA THR A 151 -12.35 6.71 -0.18
C THR A 151 -12.53 7.58 1.06
N VAL A 152 -13.71 7.54 1.66
CA VAL A 152 -14.02 8.32 2.86
C VAL A 152 -14.26 7.43 4.06
N TYR A 153 -13.77 7.88 5.21
CA TYR A 153 -14.02 7.29 6.52
C TYR A 153 -15.28 7.88 7.14
N LEU A 154 -16.20 6.99 7.57
CA LEU A 154 -17.48 7.36 8.18
C LEU A 154 -17.54 7.06 9.68
N GLY A 155 -16.59 6.30 10.22
CA GLY A 155 -16.62 5.83 11.60
C GLY A 155 -16.18 4.38 11.72
N GLN A 156 -16.25 3.84 12.93
CA GLN A 156 -15.86 2.47 13.25
C GLN A 156 -17.10 1.68 13.66
N ALA A 157 -17.24 0.45 13.18
CA ALA A 157 -18.27 -0.48 13.62
C ALA A 157 -17.96 -1.05 15.02
N GLU A 158 -18.94 -1.71 15.65
CA GLU A 158 -18.82 -2.25 17.02
C GLU A 158 -17.70 -3.31 17.16
N ASP A 159 -17.30 -3.94 16.06
CA ASP A 159 -16.23 -4.92 15.97
C ASP A 159 -14.84 -4.29 15.75
N GLY A 160 -14.75 -2.96 15.67
CA GLY A 160 -13.52 -2.24 15.39
C GLY A 160 -13.21 -2.08 13.89
N THR A 161 -14.06 -2.58 12.99
CA THR A 161 -13.85 -2.45 11.54
C THR A 161 -14.12 -1.01 11.09
N TYR A 162 -13.21 -0.45 10.28
CA TYR A 162 -13.42 0.87 9.69
C TYR A 162 -14.55 0.83 8.66
N ILE A 163 -15.51 1.73 8.81
CA ILE A 163 -16.60 1.92 7.87
C ILE A 163 -16.12 2.94 6.83
N THR A 164 -15.77 2.43 5.65
CA THR A 164 -15.37 3.26 4.51
C THR A 164 -16.42 3.23 3.41
N LYS A 165 -16.46 4.29 2.59
CA LYS A 165 -17.30 4.37 1.39
C LYS A 165 -16.47 4.94 0.25
N ASN A 166 -16.62 4.35 -0.93
CA ASN A 166 -16.14 4.94 -2.17
C ASN A 166 -17.24 5.84 -2.74
N CYS A 167 -16.90 7.07 -3.10
CA CYS A 167 -17.84 8.05 -3.63
C CYS A 167 -17.19 8.95 -4.68
N GLU A 168 -18.03 9.53 -5.54
CA GLU A 168 -17.63 10.51 -6.54
C GLU A 168 -17.58 11.91 -5.92
N GLU A 169 -16.92 12.85 -6.59
CA GLU A 169 -16.86 14.25 -6.15
C GLU A 169 -18.25 14.88 -5.95
N SER A 170 -19.25 14.46 -6.75
CA SER A 170 -20.62 14.98 -6.68
C SER A 170 -21.35 14.62 -5.38
N ASP A 171 -20.93 13.55 -4.71
CA ASP A 171 -21.46 13.12 -3.41
C ASP A 171 -20.82 13.87 -2.24
N LEU A 172 -19.75 14.64 -2.48
CA LEU A 172 -18.97 15.34 -1.47
C LEU A 172 -19.26 16.83 -1.45
N ARG A 173 -19.24 17.39 -0.24
CA ARG A 173 -19.37 18.82 0.02
C ARG A 173 -18.28 19.28 0.98
N PRO A 174 -17.76 20.50 0.81
CA PRO A 174 -16.81 21.06 1.75
C PRO A 174 -17.45 21.19 3.13
N TYR A 175 -16.69 20.84 4.16
CA TYR A 175 -17.14 21.06 5.53
C TYR A 175 -17.28 22.58 5.76
N PRO A 176 -18.37 23.06 6.40
CA PRO A 176 -18.54 24.48 6.66
C PRO A 176 -17.38 24.98 7.55
N THR A 177 -16.59 25.90 7.03
CA THR A 177 -15.64 26.68 7.84
C THR A 177 -16.42 27.58 8.78
N ALA A 178 -16.25 27.36 10.09
CA ALA A 178 -16.74 28.25 11.14
C ALA A 178 -15.98 29.59 11.13
#